data_AF-A0A0B1RWG7-F1
#
_entry.id   AF-A0A0B1RWG7-F1
#
_cell.length_a   1.000
_cell.length_b   1.000
_cell.length_c   1.000
_cell.angle_alpha   90.00
_cell.angle_beta   90.00
_cell.angle_gamma   90.00
#
_symmetry.space_group_name_H-M   'P 1'
#
loop_
_entity.id
_entity.type
_entity.pdbx_description
1 polymer ?
#
loop_
_entity_poly.entity_id
_entity_poly.type
_entity_poly.pdbx_seq_one_letter_code
_entity_poly.pdbx_strand_id
1 'polypeptide(L)'
;LNKHIAARYSSYPSFTGSCWAWRELPEDYFPRLVNELSCVENDFCLSGWGECIQQFRNVDVLRRVGGQWQTAALSVATCCDCRVRAGTEVHSLVVGDRNRLLLS
;
A
#
# COMPACT_ATOMS: atom_id res chain seq x y z
N LEU A 1 11.39 -3.29 -16.14
CA LEU A 1 11.52 -2.42 -14.96
C LEU A 1 12.18 -3.24 -13.87
N ASN A 2 13.39 -2.88 -13.46
CA ASN A 2 14.11 -3.57 -12.41
C ASN A 2 13.63 -3.04 -11.06
N LYS A 3 13.27 -3.94 -10.13
CA LYS A 3 12.92 -3.61 -8.76
C LYS A 3 13.97 -4.19 -7.82
N HIS A 4 14.56 -3.35 -6.98
CA HIS A 4 15.45 -3.79 -5.92
C HIS A 4 14.62 -3.89 -4.63
N ILE A 5 14.41 -5.11 -4.14
CA ILE A 5 13.48 -5.39 -3.04
C ILE A 5 14.26 -5.64 -1.74
N ALA A 6 13.86 -4.95 -0.67
CA ALA A 6 14.22 -5.27 0.70
C ALA A 6 12.93 -5.55 1.50
N ALA A 7 12.70 -6.81 1.85
CA ALA A 7 11.55 -7.19 2.65
C ALA A 7 11.76 -6.76 4.12
N ARG A 8 10.74 -6.17 4.75
CA ARG A 8 10.72 -5.93 6.20
C ARG A 8 9.45 -6.50 6.80
N TYR A 9 9.55 -7.66 7.43
CA TYR A 9 8.45 -8.19 8.23
C TYR A 9 8.21 -7.30 9.45
N SER A 10 6.98 -6.81 9.62
CA SER A 10 6.52 -6.24 10.90
C SER A 10 6.05 -7.40 11.78
N SER A 11 6.57 -7.51 13.00
CA SER A 11 6.24 -8.57 13.96
C SER A 11 4.99 -8.26 14.81
N TYR A 12 4.25 -7.19 14.50
CA TYR A 12 3.09 -6.75 15.27
C TYR A 12 1.76 -7.22 14.65
N PRO A 13 0.86 -7.89 15.41
CA PRO A 13 -0.39 -8.47 14.89
C PRO A 13 -1.45 -7.44 14.44
N SER A 14 -1.27 -6.16 14.79
CA SER A 14 -2.11 -5.05 14.35
C SER A 14 -1.65 -4.40 13.05
N PHE A 15 -0.47 -4.78 12.52
CA PHE A 15 0.14 -4.19 11.34
C PHE A 15 0.26 -5.20 10.22
N THR A 16 -0.01 -4.76 9.00
CA THR A 16 0.23 -5.52 7.78
C THR A 16 1.73 -5.61 7.50
N GLY A 17 2.21 -6.78 7.09
CA GLY A 17 3.53 -6.95 6.51
C GLY A 17 3.70 -6.12 5.24
N SER A 18 4.90 -5.58 5.05
CA SER A 18 5.23 -4.75 3.88
C SER A 18 6.66 -4.97 3.40
N CYS A 19 6.87 -4.96 2.10
CA CYS A 19 8.16 -5.03 1.45
C CYS A 19 8.51 -3.66 0.89
N TRP A 20 9.69 -3.16 1.23
CA TRP A 20 10.20 -1.91 0.68
C TRP A 20 10.99 -2.21 -0.59
N ALA A 21 10.81 -1.39 -1.62
CA ALA A 21 11.52 -1.58 -2.88
C ALA A 21 11.84 -0.26 -3.55
N TRP A 22 12.94 -0.22 -4.30
CA TRP A 22 13.19 0.85 -5.26
C TRP A 22 12.76 0.40 -6.64
N ARG A 23 11.96 1.24 -7.31
CA ARG A 23 11.71 1.14 -8.75
C ARG A 23 12.67 2.05 -9.48
N GLU A 24 13.47 1.46 -10.37
CA GLU A 24 14.30 2.22 -11.30
C GLU A 24 13.48 2.61 -12.53
N LEU A 25 13.35 3.91 -12.76
CA LEU A 25 12.73 4.50 -13.93
C LEU A 25 13.74 4.57 -15.10
N PRO A 26 13.23 4.64 -16.34
CA PRO A 26 14.08 4.86 -17.51
C PRO A 26 14.92 6.15 -17.40
N GLU A 27 15.96 6.26 -18.22
CA GLU A 27 16.91 7.39 -18.18
C GLU A 27 16.27 8.75 -18.51
N ASP A 28 15.12 8.77 -19.19
CA ASP A 28 14.36 9.98 -19.46
C ASP A 28 13.56 10.49 -18.27
N TYR A 29 13.69 9.90 -17.07
CA TYR A 29 12.96 10.33 -15.86
C TYR A 29 13.88 10.91 -14.78
N PHE A 30 13.34 11.83 -13.97
CA PHE A 30 13.97 12.33 -12.75
C PHE A 30 12.93 12.47 -11.61
N PRO A 31 13.23 11.96 -10.39
CA PRO A 31 14.38 11.12 -10.06
C PRO A 31 14.27 9.73 -10.72
N ARG A 32 15.41 9.10 -11.01
CA ARG A 32 15.43 7.74 -11.61
C ARG A 32 15.08 6.64 -10.61
N LEU A 33 15.21 6.88 -9.31
CA LEU A 33 14.88 5.90 -8.28
C LEU A 33 13.67 6.40 -7.50
N VAL A 34 12.62 5.59 -7.48
CA VAL A 34 11.40 5.88 -6.75
C VAL A 34 11.20 4.84 -5.68
N ASN A 35 10.90 5.30 -4.47
CA ASN A 35 10.62 4.43 -3.35
C ASN A 35 9.19 3.86 -3.42
N GLU A 36 9.05 2.55 -3.24
CA GLU A 36 7.78 1.83 -3.19
C GLU A 36 7.66 1.01 -1.91
N LEU A 37 6.44 0.90 -1.41
CA LEU A 37 6.07 0.01 -0.30
C LEU A 37 4.96 -0.93 -0.79
N SER A 38 5.33 -2.19 -0.99
CA SER A 38 4.43 -3.26 -1.42
C SER A 38 3.89 -4.02 -0.22
N CYS A 39 2.64 -4.44 -0.23
CA CYS A 39 2.09 -5.34 0.77
C CYS A 39 2.55 -6.77 0.54
N VAL A 40 2.63 -7.54 1.63
CA VAL A 40 2.77 -9.01 1.53
C VAL A 40 1.44 -9.56 1.01
N GLU A 41 1.50 -10.38 -0.04
CA GLU A 41 0.31 -11.01 -0.61
C GLU A 41 -0.33 -11.97 0.39
N ASN A 42 -1.67 -12.00 0.43
CA ASN A 42 -2.46 -12.87 1.31
C ASN A 42 -2.16 -12.68 2.80
N ASP A 43 -1.66 -11.51 3.19
CA ASP A 43 -1.44 -11.20 4.60
C ASP A 43 -2.75 -10.83 5.31
N PHE A 44 -2.88 -11.30 6.54
CA PHE A 44 -4.04 -11.06 7.38
C PHE A 44 -3.67 -10.16 8.55
N CYS A 45 -4.54 -9.22 8.87
CA CYS A 45 -4.36 -8.29 9.98
C CYS A 45 -5.56 -8.35 10.93
N LEU A 46 -5.48 -7.67 12.08
CA LEU A 46 -6.53 -7.68 13.12
C LEU A 46 -6.91 -9.11 13.52
N SER A 47 -5.90 -9.94 13.81
CA SER A 47 -6.08 -11.33 14.23
C SER A 47 -6.90 -12.18 13.24
N GLY A 48 -6.81 -11.86 11.94
CA GLY A 48 -7.50 -12.61 10.89
C GLY A 48 -8.82 -11.99 10.44
N TRP A 49 -9.34 -10.97 11.10
CA TRP A 49 -10.57 -10.29 10.67
C TRP A 49 -10.37 -9.23 9.59
N GLY A 50 -9.13 -8.78 9.40
CA GLY A 50 -8.76 -7.81 8.39
C GLY A 50 -8.02 -8.44 7.20
N GLU A 51 -8.08 -7.76 6.06
CA GLU A 51 -7.24 -8.01 4.89
C GLU A 51 -6.33 -6.82 4.61
N CYS A 52 -5.14 -7.11 4.10
CA CYS A 52 -4.19 -6.10 3.68
C CYS A 52 -4.50 -5.62 2.26
N ILE A 53 -4.64 -4.31 2.07
CA ILE A 53 -4.95 -3.70 0.78
C ILE A 53 -3.84 -2.72 0.39
N GLN A 54 -3.19 -3.00 -0.74
CA GLN A 54 -2.21 -2.10 -1.34
C GLN A 54 -2.86 -0.77 -1.74
N GLN A 55 -2.26 0.33 -1.29
CA GLN A 55 -2.61 1.67 -1.73
C GLN A 55 -1.58 2.22 -2.70
N PHE A 56 -2.09 2.99 -3.65
CA PHE A 56 -1.30 3.69 -4.65
C PHE A 56 -1.52 5.19 -4.54
N ARG A 57 -0.47 5.97 -4.78
CA ARG A 57 -0.55 7.42 -4.90
C ARG A 57 0.20 7.90 -6.12
N ASN A 58 -0.30 8.96 -6.72
CA ASN A 58 0.42 9.64 -7.77
C ASN A 58 1.47 10.56 -7.13
N VAL A 59 2.69 10.47 -7.64
CA VAL A 59 3.77 11.41 -7.35
C VAL A 59 4.15 12.12 -8.64
N ASP A 60 4.58 13.38 -8.52
CA ASP A 60 5.09 14.13 -9.65
C ASP A 60 6.55 13.76 -9.89
N VAL A 61 6.85 13.37 -11.12
CA VAL A 61 8.21 13.15 -11.63
C VAL A 61 8.44 14.02 -12.85
N LEU A 62 9.69 14.25 -13.20
CA LEU A 62 10.05 14.88 -14.47
C LEU A 62 10.32 13.80 -15.51
N ARG A 63 9.83 14.00 -16.74
CA ARG A 63 10.13 13.18 -17.90
C ARG A 63 10.67 14.04 -19.04
N ARG A 64 11.70 13.57 -19.73
CA ARG A 64 12.28 14.24 -20.90
C ARG A 64 11.53 13.84 -22.16
N VAL A 65 10.84 14.79 -22.78
CA VAL A 65 10.10 14.62 -24.04
C VAL A 65 10.59 15.67 -25.04
N GLY A 66 11.10 15.22 -26.19
CA GLY A 66 11.67 16.14 -27.19
C GLY A 66 12.85 16.96 -26.67
N GLY A 67 13.64 16.40 -25.75
CA GLY A 67 14.77 17.08 -25.10
C GLY A 67 14.39 17.99 -23.93
N GLN A 68 13.11 18.31 -23.74
CA GLN A 68 12.60 19.19 -22.69
C GLN A 68 12.06 18.41 -21.50
N TRP A 69 12.26 18.92 -20.29
CA TRP A 69 11.68 18.34 -19.08
C TRP A 69 10.22 18.76 -18.92
N GLN A 70 9.36 17.79 -18.65
CA GLN A 70 7.93 18.00 -18.41
C GLN A 70 7.49 17.21 -17.17
N THR A 71 6.56 17.77 -16.40
CA THR A 71 5.97 17.06 -15.26
C THR A 71 5.11 15.90 -15.75
N ALA A 72 5.24 14.74 -15.13
CA ALA A 72 4.42 13.56 -15.36
C ALA A 72 3.98 12.99 -14.02
N ALA A 73 2.72 12.54 -13.95
CA ALA A 73 2.20 11.84 -12.78
C ALA A 73 2.56 10.35 -12.87
N LEU A 74 3.15 9.82 -11.82
CA LEU A 74 3.55 8.43 -11.71
C LEU A 74 2.82 7.77 -10.53
N SER A 75 2.10 6.69 -10.79
CA SER A 75 1.48 5.89 -9.73
C SER A 75 2.53 5.02 -9.03
N VAL A 76 2.59 5.13 -7.71
CA VAL A 76 3.57 4.50 -6.82
C VAL A 76 2.82 3.77 -5.71
N ALA A 77 3.23 2.55 -5.40
CA ALA A 77 2.77 1.80 -4.24
C ALA A 77 3.35 2.46 -2.97
N THR A 78 2.52 3.03 -2.10
CA THR A 78 3.03 3.86 -0.97
C THR A 78 2.70 3.32 0.41
N CYS A 79 1.61 2.56 0.57
CA CYS A 79 1.22 2.04 1.88
C CYS A 79 0.32 0.80 1.78
N CYS A 80 0.23 0.11 2.91
CA CYS A 80 -0.66 -1.01 3.15
C CYS A 80 -1.72 -0.60 4.15
N ASP A 81 -2.98 -0.80 3.78
CA ASP A 81 -4.12 -0.52 4.63
C ASP A 81 -4.69 -1.84 5.17
N CYS A 82 -5.06 -1.87 6.44
CA CYS A 82 -5.73 -3.01 7.03
C CYS A 82 -7.23 -2.73 7.09
N ARG A 83 -8.03 -3.46 6.30
CA ARG A 83 -9.48 -3.30 6.27
C ARG A 83 -10.19 -4.49 6.83
N VAL A 84 -11.17 -4.25 7.70
CA VAL A 84 -12.06 -5.31 8.20
C VAL A 84 -12.84 -5.91 7.05
N ARG A 85 -12.84 -7.24 6.95
CA ARG A 85 -13.63 -7.94 5.93
C ARG A 85 -15.10 -7.98 6.33
N ALA A 86 -15.97 -7.79 5.34
CA ALA A 86 -17.41 -7.93 5.51
C ALA A 86 -17.76 -9.35 6.01
N GLY A 87 -18.68 -9.43 6.96
CA GLY A 87 -19.14 -10.70 7.54
C GLY A 87 -18.26 -11.29 8.65
N THR A 88 -17.14 -10.65 8.98
CA THR A 88 -16.35 -11.02 10.17
C THR A 88 -17.02 -10.55 11.47
N GLU A 89 -16.59 -11.10 12.61
CA GLU A 89 -17.15 -10.81 13.93
C GLU A 89 -17.06 -9.32 14.31
N VAL A 90 -16.01 -8.63 13.85
CA VAL A 90 -15.80 -7.20 14.10
C VAL A 90 -16.42 -6.28 13.03
N HIS A 91 -17.05 -6.84 11.99
CA HIS A 91 -17.66 -6.04 10.92
C HIS A 91 -18.70 -5.04 11.45
N SER A 92 -19.55 -5.45 12.40
CA SER A 92 -20.57 -4.58 13.00
C SER A 92 -19.98 -3.43 13.81
N LEU A 93 -18.76 -3.58 14.34
CA LEU A 93 -18.07 -2.51 15.07
C LEU A 93 -17.66 -1.37 14.13
N VAL A 94 -17.17 -1.72 12.94
CA VAL A 94 -16.68 -0.74 11.95
C VAL A 94 -17.81 -0.06 11.19
N VAL A 95 -18.90 -0.78 10.91
CA VAL A 95 -20.11 -0.21 10.27
C VAL A 95 -20.92 0.65 11.24
N GLY A 96 -20.69 0.51 12.56
CA GLY A 96 -21.40 1.27 13.59
C GLY A 96 -22.86 0.84 13.76
N ASP A 97 -23.16 -0.44 13.53
CA ASP A 97 -24.53 -0.96 13.71
C ASP A 97 -24.86 -1.06 15.21
N ARG A 98 -25.56 -0.05 15.72
CA ARG A 98 -25.92 0.09 17.13
C ARG A 98 -26.84 -1.02 17.64
N ASN A 99 -27.51 -1.77 16.77
CA ASN A 99 -28.47 -2.80 17.20
C ASN A 99 -27.81 -4.06 17.77
N ARG A 100 -26.51 -4.29 17.56
CA ARG A 100 -25.80 -5.50 18.06
C ARG A 100 -24.94 -5.24 19.30
N LEU A 101 -24.58 -3.99 19.57
CA LEU A 101 -23.76 -3.59 20.74
C LEU A 101 -24.52 -3.62 22.07
N LEU A 102 -25.84 -3.74 22.04
CA LEU A 102 -26.70 -3.81 23.24
C LEU A 102 -27.06 -5.24 23.66
N LEU A 103 -26.48 -6.25 23.00
CA LEU A 103 -26.77 -7.68 23.24
C LEU A 103 -25.56 -8.48 23.74
N SER A 104 -24.46 -7.81 24.11
CA SER A 104 -23.28 -8.42 24.75
C SER A 104 -23.19 -8.05 26.22
#